data_AF-A0A842RZ35-F1
#
_entry.id   AF-A0A842RZ35-F1
#
_cell.length_a   1.000
_cell.length_b   1.000
_cell.length_c   1.000
_cell.angle_alpha   90.00
_cell.angle_beta   90.00
_cell.angle_gamma   90.00
#
_symmetry.space_group_name_H-M   'P 1'
#
loop_
_entity.id
_entity.type
_entity.pdbx_description
1 polymer ?
#
loop_
_entity_poly.entity_id
_entity_poly.type
_entity_poly.pdbx_seq_one_letter_code
_entity_poly.pdbx_strand_id
1 'polypeptide(L)'
;MEKEGFIGKYKVINWIKGVIFIILGILNNRFDVGYHWFLDNLIFGPIIYIFIIISGMLIALDLRSDNGDRGEKSNKKLTIKNLAYIFFLIAYGINCVYVFYFQRNIIILIVLGGVGIIWYILSLFGKDWEKRSLLVTLIVSFTVAFGLIFGALLNDISIPTWSYFFFSAIFTLQFSKDIIKSCEKGISRTENEKYGNFCDIFTAKKTQRIALALQIIAILSLTLPLILGVYNGFLYLITGLIVIILVAISAILNLIYDFEEKYSGKVFVLLKIGMFFSIIAIFFASI
;
A
#
# COMPACT_ATOMS: atom_id res chain seq x y z
N MET A 1 -2.19 -27.40 -14.16
CA MET A 1 -1.58 -26.05 -14.03
C MET A 1 -1.50 -25.70 -12.57
N GLU A 2 -0.30 -25.36 -12.12
CA GLU A 2 0.18 -25.45 -10.74
C GLU A 2 -0.70 -24.76 -9.69
N LYS A 3 -0.84 -25.48 -8.57
CA LYS A 3 -1.20 -24.97 -7.25
C LYS A 3 -0.14 -23.96 -6.80
N GLU A 4 -0.09 -22.77 -7.40
CA GLU A 4 0.49 -21.63 -6.71
C GLU A 4 -0.36 -21.45 -5.43
N GLY A 5 0.23 -21.81 -4.29
CA GLY A 5 -0.44 -21.71 -3.00
C GLY A 5 -1.09 -20.34 -2.87
N PHE A 6 -2.27 -20.29 -2.27
CA PHE A 6 -3.11 -19.10 -2.05
C PHE A 6 -2.38 -17.86 -1.47
N ILE A 7 -1.14 -18.04 -1.01
CA ILE A 7 -0.22 -17.01 -0.48
C ILE A 7 0.76 -16.49 -1.56
N GLY A 8 1.15 -17.30 -2.56
CA GLY A 8 2.25 -17.02 -3.48
C GLY A 8 2.00 -15.86 -4.44
N LYS A 9 0.76 -15.64 -4.88
CA LYS A 9 0.50 -14.71 -6.01
C LYS A 9 0.38 -13.23 -5.63
N TYR A 10 0.22 -12.89 -4.34
CA TYR A 10 -0.13 -11.51 -3.94
C TYR A 10 0.60 -10.92 -2.73
N LYS A 11 1.54 -11.63 -2.09
CA LYS A 11 1.87 -11.26 -0.70
C LYS A 11 3.31 -10.83 -0.50
N VAL A 12 4.29 -11.65 -0.87
CA VAL A 12 5.69 -11.39 -0.50
C VAL A 12 6.23 -10.06 -1.06
N ILE A 13 5.98 -9.74 -2.33
CA ILE A 13 6.48 -8.50 -2.94
C ILE A 13 5.88 -7.26 -2.26
N ASN A 14 4.59 -7.30 -1.92
CA ASN A 14 3.94 -6.18 -1.24
C ASN A 14 4.42 -6.04 0.22
N TRP A 15 4.77 -7.15 0.86
CA TRP A 15 5.39 -7.16 2.20
C TRP A 15 6.76 -6.51 2.16
N ILE A 16 7.61 -6.92 1.22
CA ILE A 16 8.93 -6.33 1.01
C ILE A 16 8.81 -4.83 0.72
N LYS A 17 7.88 -4.42 -0.16
CA LYS A 17 7.66 -3.00 -0.46
C LYS A 17 7.26 -2.20 0.77
N GLY A 18 6.30 -2.71 1.55
CA GLY A 18 5.90 -2.01 2.78
C GLY A 18 7.04 -1.91 3.79
N VAL A 19 7.89 -2.95 3.91
CA VAL A 19 9.11 -2.90 4.74
C VAL A 19 10.13 -1.88 4.21
N ILE A 20 10.29 -1.76 2.89
CA ILE A 20 11.14 -0.71 2.32
C ILE A 20 10.55 0.67 2.64
N PHE A 21 9.24 0.86 2.51
CA PHE A 21 8.60 2.14 2.79
C PHE A 21 8.70 2.57 4.25
N ILE A 22 8.69 1.64 5.20
CA ILE A 22 8.98 2.00 6.60
C ILE A 22 10.43 2.42 6.81
N ILE A 23 11.38 1.72 6.22
CA ILE A 23 12.80 2.14 6.27
C ILE A 23 12.95 3.53 5.67
N LEU A 24 12.31 3.81 4.54
CA LEU A 24 12.31 5.13 3.93
C LEU A 24 11.64 6.19 4.81
N GLY A 25 10.54 5.86 5.50
CA GLY A 25 9.91 6.76 6.46
C GLY A 25 10.85 7.14 7.60
N ILE A 26 11.54 6.15 8.17
CA ILE A 26 12.57 6.35 9.21
C ILE A 26 13.72 7.20 8.67
N LEU A 27 14.19 6.95 7.44
CA LEU A 27 15.29 7.72 6.86
C LEU A 27 14.91 9.17 6.56
N ASN A 28 13.69 9.43 6.07
CA ASN A 28 13.22 10.78 5.75
C ASN A 28 12.93 11.63 6.98
N ASN A 29 12.82 11.05 8.18
CA ASN A 29 12.59 11.77 9.42
C ASN A 29 13.74 11.62 10.43
N ARG A 30 14.98 11.41 9.96
CA ARG A 30 16.12 11.08 10.82
C ARG A 30 16.82 12.28 11.46
N PHE A 31 16.69 13.45 10.84
CA PHE A 31 17.35 14.68 11.29
C PHE A 31 16.60 15.14 12.54
N ASP A 32 17.29 15.22 13.68
CA ASP A 32 16.78 15.44 15.05
C ASP A 32 16.53 14.19 15.90
N VAL A 33 16.85 13.00 15.38
CA VAL A 33 16.80 11.75 16.16
C VAL A 33 18.20 11.32 16.57
N GLY A 34 18.40 11.05 17.87
CA GLY A 34 19.66 10.53 18.38
C GLY A 34 20.04 9.19 17.73
N TYR A 35 21.33 8.96 17.47
CA TYR A 35 21.81 7.80 16.70
C TYR A 35 21.31 6.44 17.23
N HIS A 36 21.34 6.22 18.55
CA HIS A 36 20.84 4.97 19.15
C HIS A 36 19.33 4.80 18.97
N TRP A 37 18.56 5.90 19.06
CA TRP A 37 17.13 5.87 18.79
C TRP A 37 16.86 5.54 17.32
N PHE A 38 17.57 6.18 16.40
CA PHE A 38 17.47 5.86 14.98
C PHE A 38 17.77 4.39 14.68
N LEU A 39 18.82 3.81 15.28
CA LEU A 39 19.16 2.40 15.11
C LEU A 39 18.07 1.46 15.64
N ASP A 40 17.53 1.74 16.83
CA ASP A 40 16.43 0.94 17.39
C ASP A 40 15.22 0.96 16.43
N ASN A 41 14.91 2.12 15.85
CA ASN A 41 13.78 2.28 14.93
C ASN A 41 14.01 1.48 13.65
N LEU A 42 15.24 1.47 13.14
CA LEU A 42 15.62 0.71 11.95
C LEU A 42 15.54 -0.81 12.17
N ILE A 43 15.68 -1.28 13.41
CA ILE A 43 15.56 -2.70 13.77
C ILE A 43 14.09 -3.06 14.05
N PHE A 44 13.48 -2.39 15.03
CA PHE A 44 12.14 -2.73 15.51
C PHE A 44 11.03 -2.32 14.54
N GLY A 45 11.20 -1.21 13.82
CA GLY A 45 10.22 -0.71 12.87
C GLY A 45 9.86 -1.76 11.82
N PRO A 46 10.81 -2.23 11.00
CA PRO A 46 10.58 -3.30 10.02
C PRO A 46 9.94 -4.57 10.60
N ILE A 47 10.33 -4.98 11.80
CA ILE A 47 9.79 -6.17 12.49
C ILE A 47 8.32 -5.95 12.88
N ILE A 48 7.98 -4.80 13.47
CA ILE A 48 6.59 -4.48 13.80
C ILE A 48 5.77 -4.42 12.50
N TYR A 49 6.32 -3.76 11.48
CA TYR A 49 5.60 -3.45 10.25
C TYR A 49 5.37 -4.65 9.34
N ILE A 50 6.29 -5.63 9.30
CA ILE A 50 6.05 -6.84 8.51
C ILE A 50 4.80 -7.57 9.00
N PHE A 51 4.58 -7.64 10.32
CA PHE A 51 3.40 -8.26 10.91
C PHE A 51 2.11 -7.45 10.63
N ILE A 52 2.21 -6.11 10.66
CA ILE A 52 1.14 -5.21 10.23
C ILE A 52 0.76 -5.52 8.77
N ILE A 53 1.73 -5.53 7.86
CA ILE A 53 1.43 -5.76 6.45
C ILE A 53 0.82 -7.15 6.22
N ILE A 54 1.38 -8.19 6.86
CA ILE A 54 0.84 -9.55 6.77
C ILE A 54 -0.63 -9.57 7.21
N SER A 55 -0.94 -8.92 8.34
CA SER A 55 -2.31 -8.83 8.86
C SER A 55 -3.26 -8.12 7.87
N GLY A 56 -2.92 -6.92 7.41
CA GLY A 56 -3.73 -6.18 6.44
C GLY A 56 -3.95 -6.95 5.13
N MET A 57 -2.93 -7.66 4.65
CA MET A 57 -3.01 -8.49 3.44
C MET A 57 -3.86 -9.75 3.64
N LEU A 58 -3.89 -10.30 4.86
CA LEU A 58 -4.78 -11.42 5.21
C LEU A 58 -6.23 -10.95 5.29
N ILE A 59 -6.49 -9.75 5.83
CA ILE A 59 -7.84 -9.14 5.83
C ILE A 59 -8.31 -8.87 4.42
N ALA A 60 -7.46 -8.25 3.58
CA ALA A 60 -7.74 -8.03 2.17
C ALA A 60 -8.11 -9.34 1.44
N LEU A 61 -7.48 -10.45 1.83
CA LEU A 61 -7.73 -11.75 1.24
C LEU A 61 -8.97 -12.46 1.84
N ASP A 62 -9.26 -12.32 3.13
CA ASP A 62 -10.54 -12.71 3.73
C ASP A 62 -11.69 -11.96 3.06
N LEU A 63 -11.49 -10.68 2.76
CA LEU A 63 -12.36 -9.83 1.94
C LEU A 63 -12.37 -10.17 0.45
N ARG A 64 -11.62 -11.15 -0.05
CA ARG A 64 -11.84 -11.70 -1.40
C ARG A 64 -12.54 -13.06 -1.38
N SER A 65 -12.52 -13.76 -0.25
CA SER A 65 -13.11 -15.09 -0.13
C SER A 65 -14.65 -15.05 -0.23
N ASP A 66 -15.26 -15.96 -0.98
CA ASP A 66 -16.72 -16.02 -1.14
C ASP A 66 -17.41 -16.42 0.19
N ASN A 67 -18.67 -16.03 0.37
CA ASN A 67 -19.52 -16.41 1.50
C ASN A 67 -20.32 -17.70 1.23
N GLY A 68 -20.38 -18.18 -0.02
CA GLY A 68 -21.32 -19.22 -0.44
C GLY A 68 -20.99 -20.70 -0.16
N ASP A 69 -19.75 -21.06 0.22
CA ASP A 69 -19.33 -22.48 0.24
C ASP A 69 -19.30 -23.09 1.66
N ARG A 70 -20.19 -24.06 1.94
CA ARG A 70 -20.21 -24.86 3.17
C ARG A 70 -19.11 -25.94 3.17
N GLY A 71 -18.43 -26.14 4.29
CA GLY A 71 -17.43 -27.22 4.51
C GLY A 71 -15.99 -26.74 4.74
N GLU A 72 -15.00 -27.48 4.23
CA GLU A 72 -13.55 -27.29 4.44
C GLU A 72 -13.02 -25.88 4.09
N LYS A 73 -13.69 -25.17 3.16
CA LYS A 73 -13.39 -23.78 2.82
C LYS A 73 -13.76 -22.78 3.93
N SER A 74 -14.78 -23.07 4.73
CA SER A 74 -15.17 -22.25 5.89
C SER A 74 -14.10 -22.28 6.97
N ASN A 75 -13.53 -23.45 7.26
CA ASN A 75 -12.41 -23.59 8.20
C ASN A 75 -11.18 -22.79 7.74
N LYS A 76 -10.81 -22.88 6.44
CA LYS A 76 -9.69 -22.09 5.89
C LYS A 76 -9.90 -20.58 6.06
N LYS A 77 -11.14 -20.10 5.88
CA LYS A 77 -11.52 -18.69 6.05
C LYS A 77 -11.40 -18.21 7.50
N LEU A 78 -11.93 -19.00 8.44
CA LEU A 78 -11.78 -18.72 9.86
C LEU A 78 -10.30 -18.68 10.26
N THR A 79 -9.48 -19.61 9.74
CA THR A 79 -8.04 -19.62 9.95
C THR A 79 -7.36 -18.35 9.43
N ILE A 80 -7.70 -17.86 8.24
CA ILE A 80 -7.13 -16.63 7.67
C ILE A 80 -7.45 -15.42 8.55
N LYS A 81 -8.71 -15.29 8.97
CA LYS A 81 -9.15 -14.19 9.84
C LYS A 81 -8.43 -14.22 11.19
N ASN A 82 -8.33 -15.40 11.81
CA ASN A 82 -7.62 -15.57 13.07
C ASN A 82 -6.13 -15.26 12.93
N LEU A 83 -5.48 -15.73 11.86
CA LEU A 83 -4.07 -15.40 11.58
C LEU A 83 -3.87 -13.90 11.41
N ALA A 84 -4.77 -13.20 10.73
CA ALA A 84 -4.68 -11.75 10.59
C ALA A 84 -4.66 -11.05 11.95
N TYR A 85 -5.57 -11.43 12.86
CA TYR A 85 -5.62 -10.86 14.20
C TYR A 85 -4.42 -11.25 15.05
N ILE A 86 -3.95 -12.50 14.99
CA ILE A 86 -2.75 -12.95 15.69
C ILE A 86 -1.54 -12.12 15.25
N PHE A 87 -1.33 -11.94 13.94
CA PHE A 87 -0.22 -11.13 13.45
C PHE A 87 -0.33 -9.66 13.88
N PHE A 88 -1.54 -9.09 13.88
CA PHE A 88 -1.72 -7.73 14.39
C PHE A 88 -1.43 -7.63 15.90
N LEU A 89 -1.90 -8.59 16.71
CA LEU A 89 -1.65 -8.61 18.15
C LEU A 89 -0.18 -8.81 18.47
N ILE A 90 0.55 -9.63 17.70
CA ILE A 90 2.01 -9.74 17.79
C ILE A 90 2.66 -8.40 17.48
N ALA A 91 2.28 -7.74 16.38
CA ALA A 91 2.80 -6.42 16.04
C ALA A 91 2.54 -5.38 17.15
N TYR A 92 1.32 -5.36 17.68
CA TYR A 92 0.92 -4.46 18.75
C TYR A 92 1.64 -4.76 20.06
N GLY A 93 1.84 -6.04 20.40
CA GLY A 93 2.60 -6.47 21.57
C GLY A 93 4.08 -6.08 21.49
N ILE A 94 4.73 -6.31 20.34
CA ILE A 94 6.11 -5.84 20.10
C ILE A 94 6.15 -4.31 20.18
N ASN A 95 5.16 -3.61 19.62
CA ASN A 95 5.08 -2.16 19.71
C ASN A 95 4.87 -1.66 21.15
N CYS A 96 4.15 -2.41 22.00
CA CYS A 96 4.02 -2.09 23.43
C CYS A 96 5.36 -2.21 24.15
N VAL A 97 6.10 -3.30 23.92
CA VAL A 97 7.46 -3.46 24.46
C VAL A 97 8.35 -2.33 23.96
N TYR A 98 8.31 -2.05 22.65
CA TYR A 98 9.07 -0.98 22.03
C TYR A 98 8.75 0.40 22.67
N VAL A 99 7.49 0.71 22.92
CA VAL A 99 7.09 1.98 23.56
C VAL A 99 7.45 2.03 25.05
N PHE A 100 7.11 1.03 25.84
CA PHE A 100 7.29 1.10 27.30
C PHE A 100 8.72 0.79 27.75
N TYR A 101 9.41 -0.16 27.10
CA TYR A 101 10.78 -0.53 27.48
C TYR A 101 11.80 0.47 26.96
N PHE A 102 11.67 0.93 25.71
CA PHE A 102 12.60 1.92 25.12
C PHE A 102 12.12 3.37 25.32
N GLN A 103 11.08 3.58 26.13
CA GLN A 103 10.50 4.90 26.44
C GLN A 103 10.18 5.73 25.18
N ARG A 104 9.56 5.08 24.19
CA ARG A 104 9.18 5.71 22.91
C ARG A 104 7.81 6.38 23.03
N ASN A 105 7.41 7.09 21.97
CA ASN A 105 6.21 7.89 22.00
C ASN A 105 4.93 7.03 22.00
N ILE A 106 4.02 7.31 22.95
CA ILE A 106 2.74 6.60 23.05
C ILE A 106 1.82 6.81 21.84
N ILE A 107 2.01 7.88 21.07
CA ILE A 107 1.24 8.14 19.84
C ILE A 107 1.40 6.98 18.84
N ILE A 108 2.54 6.30 18.81
CA ILE A 108 2.79 5.14 17.94
C ILE A 108 1.82 3.99 18.28
N LEU A 109 1.53 3.77 19.57
CA LEU A 109 0.53 2.78 20.01
C LEU A 109 -0.90 3.20 19.64
N ILE A 110 -1.23 4.48 19.77
CA ILE A 110 -2.56 5.00 19.43
C ILE A 110 -2.82 4.84 17.93
N VAL A 111 -1.87 5.25 17.10
CA VAL A 111 -1.96 5.13 15.63
C VAL A 111 -2.11 3.66 15.23
N LEU A 112 -1.31 2.77 15.81
CA LEU A 112 -1.40 1.34 15.50
C LEU A 112 -2.73 0.74 15.99
N GLY A 113 -3.21 1.15 17.16
CA GLY A 113 -4.53 0.77 17.68
C GLY A 113 -5.66 1.19 16.74
N GLY A 114 -5.58 2.41 16.18
CA GLY A 114 -6.51 2.90 15.15
C GLY A 114 -6.53 2.02 13.90
N VAL A 115 -5.36 1.61 13.40
CA VAL A 115 -5.27 0.65 12.28
C VAL A 115 -5.92 -0.69 12.64
N GLY A 116 -5.71 -1.18 13.86
CA GLY A 116 -6.36 -2.39 14.38
C GLY A 116 -7.87 -2.31 14.40
N ILE A 117 -8.42 -1.19 14.87
CA ILE A 117 -9.87 -0.93 14.89
C ILE A 117 -10.43 -0.93 13.46
N ILE A 118 -9.76 -0.25 12.52
CA ILE A 118 -10.14 -0.23 11.10
C ILE A 118 -10.18 -1.65 10.54
N TRP A 119 -9.14 -2.45 10.79
CA TRP A 119 -9.06 -3.85 10.39
C TRP A 119 -10.13 -4.74 10.98
N TYR A 120 -10.46 -4.54 12.26
CA TYR A 120 -11.54 -5.24 12.93
C TYR A 120 -12.89 -4.92 12.27
N ILE A 121 -13.21 -3.63 12.08
CA ILE A 121 -14.43 -3.17 11.42
C ILE A 121 -14.53 -3.75 10.00
N LEU A 122 -13.45 -3.68 9.22
CA LEU A 122 -13.43 -4.18 7.84
C LEU A 122 -13.64 -5.70 7.78
N SER A 123 -13.10 -6.47 8.73
CA SER A 123 -13.28 -7.92 8.76
C SER A 123 -14.68 -8.35 9.24
N LEU A 124 -15.40 -7.50 9.97
CA LEU A 124 -16.79 -7.74 10.36
C LEU A 124 -17.76 -7.34 9.26
N PHE A 125 -17.71 -6.08 8.81
CA PHE A 125 -18.74 -5.49 7.96
C PHE A 125 -18.34 -5.41 6.49
N GLY A 126 -17.04 -5.41 6.18
CA GLY A 126 -16.56 -5.19 4.80
C GLY A 126 -16.94 -6.29 3.81
N LYS A 127 -17.47 -7.43 4.29
CA LYS A 127 -17.97 -8.52 3.45
C LYS A 127 -19.33 -8.22 2.83
N ASP A 128 -20.18 -7.51 3.55
CA ASP A 128 -21.56 -7.20 3.14
C ASP A 128 -21.62 -5.93 2.27
N TRP A 129 -20.48 -5.28 2.05
CA TRP A 129 -20.39 -4.08 1.24
C TRP A 129 -20.42 -4.42 -0.25
N GLU A 130 -21.34 -3.79 -0.98
CA GLU A 130 -21.48 -3.93 -2.45
C GLU A 130 -20.15 -3.64 -3.19
N LYS A 131 -19.33 -2.73 -2.65
CA LYS A 131 -18.06 -2.29 -3.23
C LYS A 131 -16.84 -2.95 -2.60
N ARG A 132 -16.94 -4.23 -2.24
CA ARG A 132 -15.86 -5.02 -1.63
C ARG A 132 -14.52 -4.93 -2.39
N SER A 133 -14.55 -4.87 -3.73
CA SER A 133 -13.38 -4.68 -4.60
C SER A 133 -12.61 -3.40 -4.36
N LEU A 134 -13.33 -2.31 -4.07
CA LEU A 134 -12.74 -1.05 -3.68
C LEU A 134 -12.05 -1.17 -2.32
N LEU A 135 -12.73 -1.76 -1.32
CA LEU A 135 -12.17 -1.94 0.02
C LEU A 135 -10.88 -2.73 -0.02
N VAL A 136 -10.85 -3.85 -0.74
CA VAL A 136 -9.65 -4.68 -0.84
C VAL A 136 -8.48 -3.90 -1.44
N THR A 137 -8.73 -3.19 -2.54
CA THR A 137 -7.70 -2.41 -3.22
C THR A 137 -7.21 -1.25 -2.36
N LEU A 138 -8.12 -0.62 -1.61
CA LEU A 138 -7.80 0.44 -0.64
C LEU A 138 -6.93 -0.09 0.49
N ILE A 139 -7.27 -1.24 1.08
CA ILE A 139 -6.48 -1.86 2.16
C ILE A 139 -5.08 -2.19 1.66
N VAL A 140 -4.95 -2.80 0.47
CA VAL A 140 -3.65 -3.15 -0.11
C VAL A 140 -2.81 -1.89 -0.32
N SER A 141 -3.36 -0.86 -0.94
CA SER A 141 -2.64 0.40 -1.19
C SER A 141 -2.27 1.12 0.10
N PHE A 142 -3.20 1.21 1.05
CA PHE A 142 -2.96 1.83 2.35
C PHE A 142 -1.86 1.09 3.10
N THR A 143 -1.94 -0.23 3.20
CA THR A 143 -0.97 -1.04 3.93
C THR A 143 0.44 -0.97 3.33
N VAL A 144 0.56 -0.78 2.00
CA VAL A 144 1.88 -0.57 1.37
C VAL A 144 2.40 0.84 1.67
N ALA A 145 1.58 1.87 1.50
CA ALA A 145 2.01 3.27 1.65
C ALA A 145 2.20 3.70 3.10
N PHE A 146 1.40 3.17 4.03
CA PHE A 146 1.36 3.54 5.45
C PHE A 146 2.71 3.35 6.14
N GLY A 147 3.60 2.51 5.59
CA GLY A 147 4.95 2.32 6.08
C GLY A 147 5.73 3.63 6.13
N LEU A 148 5.55 4.52 5.14
CA LEU A 148 6.22 5.84 5.13
C LEU A 148 5.85 6.68 6.35
N ILE A 149 4.55 6.78 6.64
CA ILE A 149 4.05 7.58 7.77
C ILE A 149 4.41 6.91 9.09
N PHE A 150 4.21 5.60 9.18
CA PHE A 150 4.53 4.87 10.41
C PHE A 150 6.04 4.92 10.70
N GLY A 151 6.90 4.79 9.69
CA GLY A 151 8.34 4.93 9.84
C GLY A 151 8.77 6.33 10.29
N ALA A 152 8.16 7.38 9.72
CA ALA A 152 8.41 8.75 10.19
C ALA A 152 7.97 8.94 11.65
N LEU A 153 6.82 8.37 12.05
CA LEU A 153 6.30 8.43 13.42
C LEU A 153 7.17 7.70 14.45
N LEU A 154 7.94 6.67 14.06
CA LEU A 154 8.86 5.98 14.97
C LEU A 154 9.98 6.91 15.45
N ASN A 155 10.35 7.86 14.59
CA ASN A 155 11.41 8.84 14.84
C ASN A 155 10.90 10.04 15.64
N ASP A 156 9.82 10.69 15.19
CA ASP A 156 9.22 11.82 15.90
C ASP A 156 7.76 12.04 15.45
N ILE A 157 6.98 12.71 16.30
CA ILE A 157 5.61 13.17 15.98
C ILE A 157 5.66 14.28 14.92
N SER A 158 6.72 15.07 14.89
CA SER A 158 6.91 16.19 13.96
C SER A 158 7.26 15.69 12.56
N ILE A 159 6.33 14.98 11.91
CA ILE A 159 6.53 14.44 10.57
C ILE A 159 6.65 15.59 9.56
N PRO A 160 7.73 15.66 8.76
CA PRO A 160 7.87 16.68 7.75
C PRO A 160 6.76 16.60 6.69
N THR A 161 6.32 17.76 6.20
CA THR A 161 5.18 17.87 5.29
C THR A 161 5.36 17.03 4.01
N TRP A 162 6.58 16.94 3.48
CA TRP A 162 6.87 16.14 2.29
C TRP A 162 6.63 14.63 2.47
N SER A 163 6.73 14.09 3.70
CA SER A 163 6.45 12.67 3.98
C SER A 163 4.97 12.32 3.75
N TYR A 164 4.06 13.26 4.01
CA TYR A 164 2.64 13.08 3.68
C TYR A 164 2.41 13.09 2.16
N PHE A 165 3.16 13.90 1.42
CA PHE A 165 3.11 13.90 -0.03
C PHE A 165 3.70 12.63 -0.63
N PHE A 166 4.79 12.09 -0.07
CA PHE A 166 5.30 10.77 -0.46
C PHE A 166 4.29 9.65 -0.17
N PHE A 167 3.64 9.67 1.00
CA PHE A 167 2.55 8.74 1.29
C PHE A 167 1.43 8.84 0.26
N SER A 168 0.95 10.05 -0.03
CA SER A 168 -0.09 10.32 -1.02
C SER A 168 0.31 9.80 -2.41
N ALA A 169 1.53 10.09 -2.85
CA ALA A 169 2.06 9.64 -4.13
C ALA A 169 2.09 8.10 -4.24
N ILE A 170 2.65 7.42 -3.24
CA ILE A 170 2.74 5.95 -3.25
C ILE A 170 1.36 5.31 -3.15
N PHE A 171 0.49 5.84 -2.29
CA PHE A 171 -0.88 5.37 -2.12
C PHE A 171 -1.67 5.46 -3.44
N THR A 172 -1.70 6.65 -4.04
CA THR A 172 -2.44 6.90 -5.28
C THR A 172 -1.87 6.14 -6.46
N LEU A 173 -0.55 6.00 -6.57
CA LEU A 173 0.11 5.23 -7.61
C LEU A 173 -0.18 3.72 -7.46
N GLN A 174 -0.12 3.18 -6.24
CA GLN A 174 -0.46 1.77 -5.98
C GLN A 174 -1.92 1.50 -6.28
N PHE A 175 -2.81 2.40 -5.85
CA PHE A 175 -4.24 2.30 -6.04
C PHE A 175 -4.61 2.36 -7.53
N SER A 176 -4.06 3.33 -8.28
CA SER A 176 -4.27 3.43 -9.74
C SER A 176 -3.82 2.16 -10.46
N LYS A 177 -2.63 1.65 -10.14
CA LYS A 177 -2.07 0.43 -10.75
C LYS A 177 -2.94 -0.80 -10.47
N ASP A 178 -3.37 -1.00 -9.22
CA ASP A 178 -4.17 -2.18 -8.86
C ASP A 178 -5.59 -2.11 -9.45
N ILE A 179 -6.15 -0.91 -9.57
CA ILE A 179 -7.42 -0.67 -10.26
C ILE A 179 -7.29 -0.99 -11.76
N ILE A 180 -6.25 -0.51 -12.44
CA ILE A 180 -6.01 -0.80 -13.87
C ILE A 180 -5.82 -2.30 -14.10
N LYS A 181 -5.07 -2.98 -13.22
CA LYS A 181 -4.89 -4.43 -13.27
C LYS A 181 -6.22 -5.19 -13.16
N SER A 182 -7.22 -4.61 -12.48
CA SER A 182 -8.55 -5.23 -12.39
C SER A 182 -9.29 -5.24 -13.74
N CYS A 183 -8.98 -4.32 -14.66
CA CYS A 183 -9.57 -4.30 -16.01
C CYS A 183 -9.08 -5.47 -16.86
N GLU A 184 -7.82 -5.90 -16.70
CA GLU A 184 -7.25 -7.09 -17.35
C GLU A 184 -8.08 -8.35 -17.06
N LYS A 185 -8.56 -8.46 -15.82
CA LYS A 185 -9.34 -9.60 -15.34
C LYS A 185 -10.81 -9.59 -15.77
N GLY A 186 -11.37 -8.42 -16.05
CA GLY A 186 -12.75 -8.29 -16.53
C GLY A 186 -12.94 -8.82 -17.95
N ILE A 187 -11.92 -8.63 -18.81
CA ILE A 187 -11.95 -9.04 -20.23
C ILE A 187 -11.62 -10.54 -20.41
N SER A 188 -10.88 -11.14 -19.48
CA SER A 188 -10.36 -12.51 -19.56
C SER A 188 -11.14 -13.54 -18.71
N ARG A 189 -12.38 -13.22 -18.34
CA ARG A 189 -13.15 -13.98 -17.34
C ARG A 189 -13.36 -15.43 -17.77
N THR A 190 -12.70 -16.36 -17.07
CA THR A 190 -13.12 -17.76 -16.95
C THR A 190 -14.23 -17.81 -15.90
N GLU A 191 -15.29 -18.59 -16.15
CA GLU A 191 -16.58 -18.62 -15.42
C GLU A 191 -16.53 -18.86 -13.90
N ASN A 192 -15.34 -19.01 -13.29
CA ASN A 192 -15.15 -19.45 -11.90
C ASN A 192 -14.85 -18.34 -10.87
N GLU A 193 -14.64 -17.08 -11.26
CA GLU A 193 -14.47 -15.96 -10.29
C GLU A 193 -15.79 -15.16 -10.09
N LYS A 194 -16.59 -15.55 -9.08
CA LYS A 194 -17.86 -14.89 -8.67
C LYS A 194 -17.68 -13.54 -7.97
N TYR A 195 -16.44 -13.12 -7.69
CA TYR A 195 -16.16 -11.79 -7.14
C TYR A 195 -16.18 -10.75 -8.25
N GLY A 196 -16.96 -9.67 -8.08
CA GLY A 196 -16.92 -8.52 -8.99
C GLY A 196 -15.57 -7.82 -8.90
N ASN A 197 -14.79 -7.83 -9.98
CA ASN A 197 -13.59 -7.01 -10.07
C ASN A 197 -13.99 -5.53 -10.04
N PHE A 198 -13.08 -4.63 -9.66
CA PHE A 198 -13.38 -3.19 -9.56
C PHE A 198 -13.92 -2.65 -10.89
N CYS A 199 -13.34 -3.11 -12.00
CA CYS A 199 -13.81 -2.87 -13.36
C CYS A 199 -15.26 -3.33 -13.60
N ASP A 200 -15.67 -4.48 -13.05
CA ASP A 200 -17.03 -5.00 -13.20
C ASP A 200 -18.06 -4.14 -12.43
N ILE A 201 -17.67 -3.62 -11.26
CA ILE A 201 -18.55 -2.80 -10.41
C ILE A 201 -18.76 -1.40 -10.99
N PHE A 202 -17.69 -0.78 -11.52
CA PHE A 202 -17.71 0.62 -11.95
C PHE A 202 -17.72 0.81 -13.47
N THR A 203 -17.65 -0.27 -14.27
CA THR A 203 -17.31 -0.28 -15.70
C THR A 203 -15.87 0.14 -16.00
N ALA A 204 -15.31 -0.34 -17.12
CA ALA A 204 -13.93 -0.04 -17.49
C ALA A 204 -13.71 1.46 -17.70
N LYS A 205 -14.66 2.17 -18.32
CA LYS A 205 -14.57 3.61 -18.56
C LYS A 205 -14.53 4.46 -17.29
N LYS A 206 -15.35 4.17 -16.26
CA LYS A 206 -15.24 4.92 -14.99
C LYS A 206 -13.97 4.54 -14.24
N THR A 207 -13.59 3.26 -14.29
CA THR A 207 -12.35 2.75 -13.70
C THR A 207 -11.13 3.46 -14.24
N GLN A 208 -11.08 3.65 -15.57
CA GLN A 208 -10.05 4.40 -16.28
C GLN A 208 -9.98 5.88 -15.85
N ARG A 209 -11.14 6.54 -15.72
CA ARG A 209 -11.22 7.93 -15.23
C ARG A 209 -10.72 8.07 -13.78
N ILE A 210 -11.09 7.14 -12.90
CA ILE A 210 -10.59 7.11 -11.51
C ILE A 210 -9.08 6.91 -11.51
N ALA A 211 -8.57 5.96 -12.30
CA ALA A 211 -7.14 5.69 -12.39
C ALA A 211 -6.35 6.91 -12.91
N LEU A 212 -6.91 7.65 -13.87
CA LEU A 212 -6.34 8.89 -14.38
C LEU A 212 -6.28 9.98 -13.30
N ALA A 213 -7.39 10.20 -12.58
CA ALA A 213 -7.43 11.18 -11.48
C ALA A 213 -6.37 10.86 -10.41
N LEU A 214 -6.22 9.57 -10.05
CA LEU A 214 -5.19 9.13 -9.11
C LEU A 214 -3.77 9.36 -9.63
N GLN A 215 -3.51 9.18 -10.92
CA GLN A 215 -2.20 9.46 -11.52
C GLN A 215 -1.87 10.96 -11.49
N ILE A 216 -2.85 11.82 -11.73
CA ILE A 216 -2.68 13.28 -11.63
C ILE A 216 -2.34 13.66 -10.18
N ILE A 217 -3.08 13.13 -9.20
CA ILE A 217 -2.78 13.35 -7.77
C ILE A 217 -1.38 12.84 -7.42
N ALA A 218 -0.97 11.68 -7.96
CA ALA A 218 0.37 11.13 -7.75
C ALA A 218 1.46 12.08 -8.29
N ILE A 219 1.29 12.61 -9.50
CA ILE A 219 2.22 13.58 -10.11
C ILE A 219 2.32 14.83 -9.22
N LEU A 220 1.20 15.42 -8.82
CA LEU A 220 1.19 16.60 -7.94
C LEU A 220 1.90 16.31 -6.61
N SER A 221 1.61 15.15 -6.02
CA SER A 221 2.22 14.71 -4.76
C SER A 221 3.72 14.42 -4.88
N LEU A 222 4.22 14.04 -6.06
CA LEU A 222 5.67 13.87 -6.29
C LEU A 222 6.37 15.21 -6.56
N THR A 223 5.67 16.18 -7.16
CA THR A 223 6.25 17.49 -7.45
C THR A 223 6.35 18.38 -6.21
N LEU A 224 5.36 18.34 -5.31
CA LEU A 224 5.32 19.23 -4.13
C LEU A 224 6.53 19.13 -3.19
N PRO A 225 7.11 17.94 -2.91
CA PRO A 225 8.35 17.82 -2.16
C PRO A 225 9.53 18.62 -2.72
N LEU A 226 9.60 18.86 -4.04
CA LEU A 226 10.63 19.73 -4.64
C LEU A 226 10.51 21.18 -4.18
N ILE A 227 9.27 21.65 -4.02
CA ILE A 227 8.97 23.03 -3.62
C ILE A 227 9.15 23.19 -2.11
N LEU A 228 8.81 22.15 -1.34
CA LEU A 228 8.87 22.16 0.13
C LEU A 228 10.29 21.97 0.70
N GLY A 229 11.28 21.71 -0.16
CA GLY A 229 12.67 21.62 0.25
C GLY A 229 13.02 20.31 0.95
N VAL A 230 12.83 19.17 0.27
CA VAL A 230 13.43 17.90 0.72
C VAL A 230 14.95 18.03 0.87
N TYR A 231 15.53 17.29 1.82
CA TYR A 231 16.94 17.41 2.20
C TYR A 231 17.89 17.39 0.99
N ASN A 232 17.75 16.39 0.12
CA ASN A 232 18.53 16.28 -1.10
C ASN A 232 17.66 16.48 -2.34
N GLY A 233 17.23 17.73 -2.52
CA GLY A 233 16.40 18.14 -3.65
C GLY A 233 17.00 17.81 -5.01
N PHE A 234 18.32 17.83 -5.16
CA PHE A 234 18.97 17.55 -6.46
C PHE A 234 18.86 16.07 -6.87
N LEU A 235 19.25 15.13 -6.00
CA LEU A 235 19.12 13.71 -6.33
C LEU A 235 17.65 13.28 -6.42
N TYR A 236 16.79 13.85 -5.58
CA TYR A 236 15.35 13.65 -5.67
C TYR A 236 14.79 14.19 -7.00
N LEU A 237 15.24 15.34 -7.49
CA LEU A 237 14.76 15.92 -8.75
C LEU A 237 15.04 15.00 -9.94
N ILE A 238 16.26 14.49 -10.08
CA ILE A 238 16.64 13.63 -11.22
C ILE A 238 15.75 12.39 -11.27
N THR A 239 15.62 11.70 -10.15
CA THR A 239 14.85 10.45 -10.08
C THR A 239 13.35 10.69 -10.04
N GLY A 240 12.88 11.74 -9.37
CA GLY A 240 11.50 12.18 -9.34
C GLY A 240 10.97 12.57 -10.72
N LEU A 241 11.79 13.24 -11.54
CA LEU A 241 11.43 13.55 -12.94
C LEU A 241 11.20 12.28 -13.76
N ILE A 242 12.04 11.26 -13.59
CA ILE A 242 11.82 9.96 -14.26
C ILE A 242 10.47 9.37 -13.87
N VAL A 243 10.12 9.40 -12.57
CA VAL A 243 8.82 8.92 -12.09
C VAL A 243 7.69 9.72 -12.72
N ILE A 244 7.76 11.05 -12.67
CA ILE A 244 6.73 11.95 -13.21
C ILE A 244 6.51 11.69 -14.69
N ILE A 245 7.59 11.57 -15.49
CA ILE A 245 7.52 11.27 -16.92
C ILE A 245 6.84 9.91 -17.16
N LEU A 246 7.22 8.87 -16.41
CA LEU A 246 6.62 7.53 -16.54
C LEU A 246 5.12 7.55 -16.21
N VAL A 247 4.72 8.24 -15.15
CA VAL A 247 3.31 8.36 -14.74
C VAL A 247 2.53 9.23 -15.73
N ALA A 248 3.13 10.31 -16.26
CA ALA A 248 2.51 11.16 -17.27
C ALA A 248 2.30 10.42 -18.60
N ILE A 249 3.29 9.66 -19.07
CA ILE A 249 3.13 8.79 -20.25
C ILE A 249 2.03 7.77 -20.00
N SER A 250 2.00 7.16 -18.79
CA SER A 250 0.94 6.23 -18.42
C SER A 250 -0.44 6.87 -18.45
N ALA A 251 -0.57 8.12 -17.97
CA ALA A 251 -1.81 8.91 -18.02
C ALA A 251 -2.26 9.23 -19.44
N ILE A 252 -1.32 9.60 -20.32
CA ILE A 252 -1.60 9.85 -21.74
C ILE A 252 -2.06 8.56 -22.43
N LEU A 253 -1.37 7.44 -22.20
CA LEU A 253 -1.81 6.14 -22.74
C LEU A 253 -3.18 5.73 -22.19
N ASN A 254 -3.44 6.03 -20.92
CA ASN A 254 -4.74 5.83 -20.28
C ASN A 254 -5.83 6.79 -20.77
N LEU A 255 -5.52 7.79 -21.62
CA LEU A 255 -6.51 8.59 -22.34
C LEU A 255 -6.72 8.08 -23.77
N ILE A 256 -5.66 7.55 -24.39
CA ILE A 256 -5.67 7.08 -25.78
C ILE A 256 -6.34 5.71 -25.93
N TYR A 257 -6.03 4.77 -25.03
CA TYR A 257 -6.56 3.41 -25.14
C TYR A 257 -7.95 3.32 -24.52
N ASP A 258 -8.90 2.69 -25.22
CA ASP A 258 -10.17 2.29 -24.63
C ASP A 258 -10.04 0.90 -23.98
N PHE A 259 -10.12 0.85 -22.65
CA PHE A 259 -10.07 -0.39 -21.91
C PHE A 259 -11.36 -1.21 -21.99
N GLU A 260 -12.44 -0.67 -22.55
CA GLU A 260 -13.62 -1.47 -22.91
C GLU A 260 -13.33 -2.39 -24.10
N GLU A 261 -12.56 -1.92 -25.09
CA GLU A 261 -12.25 -2.69 -26.30
C GLU A 261 -11.05 -3.62 -26.10
N LYS A 262 -9.96 -3.12 -25.51
CA LYS A 262 -8.74 -3.90 -25.32
C LYS A 262 -7.87 -3.37 -24.19
N TYR A 263 -7.61 -4.21 -23.20
CA TYR A 263 -6.65 -3.90 -22.13
C TYR A 263 -5.23 -3.70 -22.68
N SER A 264 -4.61 -2.59 -22.28
CA SER A 264 -3.20 -2.30 -22.59
C SER A 264 -2.33 -2.51 -21.37
N GLY A 265 -1.67 -3.67 -21.30
CA GLY A 265 -0.72 -3.99 -20.22
C GLY A 265 0.44 -3.00 -20.10
N LYS A 266 0.68 -2.15 -21.12
CA LYS A 266 1.69 -1.10 -21.11
C LYS A 266 1.47 -0.09 -19.97
N VAL A 267 0.22 0.32 -19.73
CA VAL A 267 -0.13 1.28 -18.68
C VAL A 267 0.22 0.70 -17.30
N PHE A 268 -0.14 -0.55 -17.06
CA PHE A 268 0.22 -1.26 -15.82
C PHE A 268 1.74 -1.39 -15.63
N VAL A 269 2.47 -1.75 -16.70
CA VAL A 269 3.93 -1.89 -16.66
C VAL A 269 4.60 -0.54 -16.33
N LEU A 270 4.17 0.55 -16.97
CA LEU A 270 4.70 1.89 -16.68
C LEU A 270 4.47 2.30 -15.23
N LEU A 271 3.28 2.06 -14.66
CA LEU A 271 3.02 2.37 -13.25
C LEU A 271 3.84 1.49 -12.30
N LYS A 272 4.08 0.22 -12.67
CA LYS A 272 4.94 -0.69 -11.90
C LYS A 272 6.40 -0.20 -11.88
N ILE A 273 6.93 0.23 -13.03
CA ILE A 273 8.28 0.80 -13.15
C ILE A 273 8.36 2.15 -12.42
N GLY A 274 7.36 3.02 -12.60
CA GLY A 274 7.27 4.31 -11.89
C GLY A 274 7.28 4.13 -10.37
N MET A 275 6.59 3.12 -9.85
CA MET A 275 6.64 2.81 -8.41
C MET A 275 8.02 2.34 -7.92
N PHE A 276 8.77 1.62 -8.75
CA PHE A 276 10.15 1.25 -8.41
C PHE A 276 11.04 2.50 -8.37
N PHE A 277 10.96 3.38 -9.37
CA PHE A 277 11.70 4.65 -9.35
C PHE A 277 11.24 5.59 -8.23
N SER A 278 9.99 5.51 -7.79
CA SER A 278 9.49 6.28 -6.64
C SER A 278 10.21 5.88 -5.35
N ILE A 279 10.49 4.58 -5.16
CA ILE A 279 11.29 4.09 -4.02
C ILE A 279 12.70 4.69 -4.07
N ILE A 280 13.33 4.70 -5.25
CA ILE A 280 14.67 5.29 -5.43
C ILE A 280 14.65 6.79 -5.18
N ALA A 281 13.63 7.50 -5.68
CA ALA A 281 13.49 8.93 -5.48
C ALA A 281 13.36 9.27 -4.00
N ILE A 282 12.44 8.61 -3.29
CA ILE A 282 12.25 8.83 -1.85
C ILE A 282 13.53 8.47 -1.06
N PHE A 283 14.24 7.42 -1.46
CA PHE A 283 15.55 7.07 -0.88
C PHE A 283 16.55 8.21 -1.05
N PHE A 284 16.70 8.75 -2.26
CA PHE A 284 17.58 9.88 -2.52
C PHE A 284 17.13 11.16 -1.83
N ALA A 285 15.83 11.41 -1.65
CA ALA A 285 15.36 12.51 -0.82
C ALA A 285 15.81 12.40 0.64
N SER A 286 16.14 11.19 1.10
CA SER A 286 16.54 10.91 2.49
C SER A 286 18.05 10.94 2.73
N ILE A 287 18.88 10.90 1.69
CA ILE A 287 20.34 10.82 1.81
C ILE A 287 20.93 12.22 1.74
#